data_AF-A0A0R2TV52-F1
#
_entry.id   AF-A0A0R2TV52-F1
#
_cell.length_a   1.000
_cell.length_b   1.000
_cell.length_c   1.000
_cell.angle_alpha   90.00
_cell.angle_beta   90.00
_cell.angle_gamma   90.00
#
_symmetry.space_group_name_H-M   'P 1'
#
loop_
_entity.id
_entity.type
_entity.pdbx_description
1 polymer ?
#
loop_
_entity_poly.entity_id
_entity_poly.type
_entity_poly.pdbx_seq_one_letter_code
_entity_poly.pdbx_strand_id
1 'polypeptide(L)'
;MGASITVKIKFRISGLYISVLPPLVIGALVGFLSAVMGVGGGFIMVPAMIYLLGMPTKVVIGTSLFQIIFVTAFTTLMHAISSQSVDIMLAVLLILGGVIGAQFGAKVGLRLKAEQLRGLLAVLVLAVAIKIALDLLLTPDELYSVTKGIGL
;
A
#
# COMPACT_ATOMS: atom_id res chain seq x y z
N MET A 1 -8.73 34.44 -8.57
CA MET A 1 -10.14 34.25 -8.94
C MET A 1 -10.28 32.81 -9.41
N GLY A 2 -10.90 31.86 -8.73
CA GLY A 2 -11.62 31.78 -7.47
C GLY A 2 -12.11 30.33 -7.39
N ALA A 3 -11.83 29.65 -6.27
CA ALA A 3 -12.56 28.46 -5.84
C ALA A 3 -12.23 28.23 -4.37
N SER A 4 -12.89 29.04 -3.54
CA SER A 4 -13.00 28.83 -2.12
C SER A 4 -13.77 27.53 -1.88
N ILE A 5 -13.08 26.44 -1.57
CA ILE A 5 -13.68 25.31 -0.85
C ILE A 5 -12.91 25.09 0.46
N THR A 6 -13.21 26.00 1.38
CA THR A 6 -12.87 25.96 2.80
C THR A 6 -13.57 24.79 3.49
N VAL A 7 -12.91 23.64 3.56
CA VAL A 7 -13.12 22.66 4.64
C VAL A 7 -11.81 22.56 5.41
N LYS A 8 -11.52 23.61 6.19
CA LYS A 8 -10.36 23.68 7.09
C LYS A 8 -10.69 22.93 8.38
N ILE A 9 -10.50 21.62 8.39
CA ILE A 9 -10.64 20.82 9.62
C ILE A 9 -9.33 20.91 10.38
N LYS A 10 -9.37 21.45 11.60
CA LYS A 10 -8.24 21.40 12.53
C LYS A 10 -7.97 19.94 12.92
N PHE A 11 -7.06 19.28 12.23
CA PHE A 11 -6.50 18.02 12.73
C PHE A 11 -5.57 18.33 13.90
N ARG A 12 -6.16 18.32 15.11
CA ARG A 12 -5.53 18.64 16.40
C ARG A 12 -4.30 17.77 16.73
N ILE A 13 -4.08 16.68 15.98
CA ILE A 13 -3.02 15.69 16.17
C ILE A 13 -1.90 15.83 15.12
N SER A 14 -2.15 16.45 13.96
CA SER A 14 -1.17 16.55 12.84
C SER A 14 -0.46 17.91 12.76
N GLY A 15 -0.95 18.94 13.46
CA GLY A 15 -0.37 20.29 13.44
C GLY A 15 -0.41 21.00 12.07
N LEU A 16 -1.12 20.43 11.09
CA LEU A 16 -1.01 20.83 9.70
C LEU A 16 -2.33 21.39 9.16
N TYR A 17 -2.25 22.60 8.60
CA TYR A 17 -3.36 23.30 7.96
C TYR A 17 -3.51 22.83 6.51
N ILE A 18 -4.04 21.63 6.29
CA ILE A 18 -4.28 21.12 4.92
C ILE A 18 -5.75 20.72 4.75
N SER A 19 -6.32 21.12 3.61
CA SER A 19 -7.66 20.75 3.16
C SER A 19 -7.79 19.22 3.08
N VAL A 20 -8.98 18.65 3.22
CA VAL A 20 -9.19 17.18 3.09
C VAL A 20 -8.88 16.65 1.67
N LEU A 21 -8.80 17.56 0.70
CA LEU A 21 -8.66 17.27 -0.71
C LEU A 21 -7.34 16.56 -1.10
N PRO A 22 -6.13 16.98 -0.66
CA PRO A 22 -4.89 16.35 -1.10
C PRO A 22 -4.72 14.89 -0.60
N PRO A 23 -4.99 14.54 0.67
CA PRO A 23 -5.00 13.13 1.09
C PRO A 23 -6.02 12.29 0.32
N LEU A 24 -7.18 12.85 -0.03
CA LEU A 24 -8.23 12.15 -0.77
C LEU A 24 -7.83 11.89 -2.23
N VAL A 25 -7.22 12.87 -2.90
CA VAL A 25 -6.70 12.73 -4.27
C VAL A 25 -5.54 11.74 -4.31
N ILE A 26 -4.60 11.83 -3.37
CA ILE A 26 -3.48 10.88 -3.26
C ILE A 26 -4.03 9.48 -2.97
N GLY A 27 -4.97 9.34 -2.03
CA GLY A 27 -5.58 8.06 -1.71
C GLY A 27 -6.36 7.44 -2.87
N ALA A 28 -7.04 8.25 -3.68
CA ALA A 28 -7.73 7.80 -4.88
C ALA A 28 -6.75 7.34 -5.98
N LEU A 29 -5.72 8.13 -6.26
CA LEU A 29 -4.67 7.79 -7.24
C LEU A 29 -3.92 6.53 -6.83
N VAL A 30 -3.45 6.48 -5.58
CA VAL A 30 -2.74 5.31 -5.06
C VAL A 30 -3.67 4.11 -5.00
N GLY A 31 -4.94 4.27 -4.62
CA GLY A 31 -5.95 3.22 -4.63
C GLY A 31 -6.15 2.62 -6.02
N PHE A 32 -6.24 3.46 -7.05
CA PHE A 32 -6.34 3.02 -8.44
C PHE A 32 -5.10 2.23 -8.88
N LEU A 33 -3.90 2.77 -8.64
CA LEU A 33 -2.64 2.08 -8.96
C LEU A 33 -2.54 0.73 -8.21
N SER A 34 -2.99 0.70 -6.96
CA SER A 34 -2.98 -0.51 -6.13
C SER A 34 -3.98 -1.55 -6.60
N ALA A 35 -5.11 -1.12 -7.16
CA ALA A 35 -6.10 -2.02 -7.75
C ALA A 35 -5.56 -2.70 -9.00
N VAL A 36 -4.81 -1.98 -9.83
CA VAL A 36 -4.16 -2.53 -11.03
C VAL A 36 -3.00 -3.46 -10.65
N MET A 37 -2.18 -3.07 -9.67
CA MET A 37 -1.01 -3.86 -9.26
C MET A 37 -1.37 -5.03 -8.33
N GLY A 38 -2.50 -5.00 -7.63
CA GLY A 38 -2.92 -6.02 -6.65
C GLY A 38 -2.15 -6.02 -5.32
N VAL A 39 -1.25 -5.06 -5.06
CA VAL A 39 -0.31 -5.08 -3.92
C VAL A 39 -0.81 -4.31 -2.68
N GLY A 40 -2.04 -3.77 -2.68
CA GLY A 40 -2.62 -3.14 -1.48
C GLY A 40 -2.04 -1.76 -1.09
N GLY A 41 -1.19 -1.12 -1.91
CA GLY A 41 -0.94 0.33 -1.92
C GLY A 41 -0.19 0.98 -0.75
N GLY A 42 -0.04 0.30 0.38
CA GLY A 42 0.54 0.88 1.58
C GLY A 42 1.98 1.36 1.41
N PHE A 43 2.77 0.65 0.60
CA PHE A 43 4.17 1.01 0.34
C PHE A 43 4.34 2.33 -0.44
N ILE A 44 3.32 2.76 -1.20
CA ILE A 44 3.29 4.07 -1.89
C ILE A 44 2.64 5.12 -1.00
N MET A 45 1.53 4.75 -0.34
CA MET A 45 0.71 5.67 0.44
C MET A 45 1.46 6.26 1.64
N VAL A 46 2.19 5.41 2.39
CA VAL A 46 2.91 5.84 3.59
C VAL A 46 4.00 6.88 3.27
N PRO A 47 4.92 6.66 2.32
CA PRO A 47 5.89 7.70 1.95
C PRO A 47 5.22 8.93 1.33
N ALA A 48 4.19 8.77 0.49
CA ALA A 48 3.46 9.92 -0.07
C ALA A 48 2.93 10.84 1.05
N MET A 49 2.31 10.27 2.09
CA MET A 49 1.79 11.05 3.22
C MET A 49 2.87 11.66 4.13
N ILE A 50 4.02 11.01 4.29
CA ILE A 50 5.12 11.55 5.10
C ILE A 50 5.87 12.65 4.34
N TYR A 51 6.21 12.42 3.07
CA TYR A 51 7.08 13.31 2.29
C TYR A 51 6.32 14.41 1.54
N LEU A 52 5.14 14.13 0.97
CA LEU A 52 4.36 15.16 0.25
C LEU A 52 3.49 15.98 1.19
N LEU A 53 2.91 15.33 2.20
CA LEU A 53 2.00 15.98 3.15
C LEU A 53 2.65 16.32 4.49
N GLY A 54 3.89 15.90 4.77
CA GLY A 54 4.57 16.25 6.02
C GLY A 54 3.87 15.76 7.29
N MET A 55 3.00 14.75 7.19
CA MET A 55 2.26 14.25 8.34
C MET A 55 3.15 13.44 9.30
N PRO A 56 2.94 13.54 10.62
CA PRO A 56 3.72 12.76 11.58
C PRO A 56 3.51 11.26 11.37
N THR A 57 4.61 10.50 11.32
CA THR A 57 4.66 9.07 10.98
C THR A 57 3.64 8.23 11.76
N LYS A 58 3.43 8.54 13.05
CA LYS A 58 2.46 7.83 13.91
C LYS A 58 1.02 7.92 13.42
N VAL A 59 0.62 9.07 12.86
CA VAL A 59 -0.74 9.30 12.33
C VAL A 59 -0.89 8.68 10.94
N VAL A 60 0.18 8.73 10.13
CA VAL A 60 0.20 8.17 8.78
C VAL A 60 -0.05 6.66 8.79
N ILE A 61 0.52 5.93 9.74
CA ILE A 61 0.39 4.48 9.81
C ILE A 61 -1.06 4.07 10.07
N GLY A 62 -1.76 4.71 11.01
CA GLY A 62 -3.16 4.41 11.28
C GLY A 62 -4.09 4.79 10.12
N THR A 63 -3.86 5.95 9.50
CA THR A 63 -4.69 6.44 8.39
C THR A 63 -4.52 5.61 7.11
N SER A 64 -3.29 5.22 6.78
CA SER A 64 -3.02 4.30 5.67
C SER A 64 -3.63 2.93 5.91
N LEU A 65 -3.45 2.32 7.09
CA LEU A 65 -4.05 1.01 7.41
C LEU A 65 -5.56 0.99 7.21
N PHE A 66 -6.26 2.02 7.71
CA PHE A 66 -7.70 2.14 7.52
C PHE A 66 -8.08 2.17 6.04
N GLN A 67 -7.42 3.01 5.24
CA GLN A 67 -7.68 3.12 3.81
C GLN A 67 -7.31 1.85 3.03
N ILE A 68 -6.19 1.20 3.37
CA ILE A 68 -5.74 -0.06 2.75
C ILE A 68 -6.79 -1.15 2.95
N ILE A 69 -7.45 -1.24 4.11
CA ILE A 69 -8.50 -2.24 4.34
C ILE A 69 -9.63 -2.11 3.29
N PHE A 70 -10.12 -0.88 3.05
CA PHE A 70 -11.18 -0.66 2.06
C PHE A 70 -10.72 -0.91 0.63
N VAL A 71 -9.54 -0.41 0.26
CA VAL A 71 -8.98 -0.62 -1.08
C VAL A 71 -8.79 -2.12 -1.32
N THR A 72 -8.12 -2.81 -0.42
CA THR A 72 -7.79 -4.23 -0.59
C THR A 72 -9.05 -5.11 -0.57
N ALA A 73 -10.05 -4.79 0.25
CA ALA A 73 -11.33 -5.49 0.25
C ALA A 73 -12.04 -5.34 -1.10
N PHE A 74 -12.11 -4.12 -1.64
CA PHE A 74 -12.73 -3.87 -2.94
C PHE A 74 -11.97 -4.55 -4.08
N THR A 75 -10.64 -4.46 -4.09
CA THR A 75 -9.81 -5.07 -5.15
C THR A 75 -9.89 -6.58 -5.09
N THR A 76 -9.90 -7.17 -3.89
CA THR A 76 -10.05 -8.62 -3.70
C THR A 76 -11.42 -9.08 -4.17
N LEU A 77 -12.50 -8.36 -3.85
CA LEU A 77 -13.84 -8.67 -4.33
C LEU A 77 -13.91 -8.62 -5.86
N MET A 78 -13.36 -7.57 -6.47
CA MET A 78 -13.31 -7.43 -7.93
C MET A 78 -12.50 -8.56 -8.58
N HIS A 79 -11.37 -8.94 -8.01
CA HIS A 79 -10.58 -10.08 -8.50
C HIS A 79 -11.28 -11.42 -8.31
N ALA A 80 -11.98 -11.62 -7.19
CA ALA A 80 -12.72 -12.85 -6.94
C ALA A 80 -13.84 -13.06 -7.96
N ILE A 81 -14.53 -11.99 -8.35
CA ILE A 81 -15.60 -12.02 -9.35
C ILE A 81 -15.01 -12.18 -10.76
N SER A 82 -13.93 -11.45 -11.10
CA SER A 82 -13.39 -11.43 -12.46
C SER A 82 -12.55 -12.66 -12.81
N SER A 83 -11.75 -13.18 -11.87
CA SER A 83 -10.75 -14.20 -12.16
C SER A 83 -11.14 -15.60 -11.66
N GLN A 84 -12.18 -15.74 -10.82
CA GLN A 84 -12.71 -16.99 -10.23
C GLN A 84 -11.68 -17.99 -9.65
N SER A 85 -10.41 -17.61 -9.57
CA SER A 85 -9.25 -18.44 -9.21
C SER A 85 -8.76 -18.13 -7.80
N VAL A 86 -9.68 -17.83 -6.88
CA VAL A 86 -9.31 -17.58 -5.48
C VAL A 86 -9.31 -18.90 -4.75
N ASP A 87 -8.12 -19.42 -4.50
CA ASP A 87 -7.94 -20.57 -3.61
C ASP A 87 -8.26 -20.15 -2.17
N ILE A 88 -9.39 -20.65 -1.66
CA ILE A 88 -9.88 -20.34 -0.32
C ILE A 88 -8.88 -20.80 0.75
N MET A 89 -8.17 -21.91 0.53
CA MET A 89 -7.19 -22.42 1.49
C MET A 89 -5.99 -21.46 1.61
N LEU A 90 -5.46 -20.99 0.48
CA LEU A 90 -4.39 -19.99 0.46
C LEU A 90 -4.86 -18.68 1.09
N ALA A 91 -6.07 -18.23 0.79
CA ALA A 91 -6.64 -17.01 1.37
C ALA A 91 -6.73 -17.09 2.91
N VAL A 92 -7.20 -18.22 3.46
CA VAL A 92 -7.28 -18.43 4.91
C VAL A 92 -5.89 -18.46 5.54
N LEU A 93 -4.92 -19.16 4.94
CA LEU A 93 -3.52 -19.17 5.41
C LEU A 93 -2.94 -17.75 5.43
N LEU A 94 -3.17 -16.96 4.39
CA LEU A 94 -2.69 -15.59 4.26
C LEU A 94 -3.32 -14.68 5.32
N ILE A 95 -4.61 -14.82 5.58
CA ILE A 95 -5.32 -14.06 6.62
C ILE A 95 -4.76 -14.40 8.01
N LEU A 96 -4.59 -15.68 8.33
CA LEU A 96 -4.08 -16.08 9.64
C LEU A 96 -2.64 -15.58 9.85
N GLY A 97 -1.75 -15.80 8.88
CA GLY A 97 -0.38 -15.30 8.95
C GLY A 97 -0.32 -13.77 9.01
N GLY A 98 -1.13 -13.10 8.20
CA GLY A 98 -1.24 -11.64 8.15
C GLY A 98 -1.74 -11.03 9.45
N VAL A 99 -2.79 -11.60 10.06
CA VAL A 99 -3.34 -11.11 11.34
C VAL A 99 -2.32 -11.29 12.46
N ILE A 100 -1.71 -12.47 12.59
CA ILE A 100 -0.70 -12.72 13.63
C ILE A 100 0.50 -11.78 13.45
N GLY A 101 1.00 -11.65 12.22
CA GLY A 101 2.10 -10.75 11.89
C GLY A 101 1.78 -9.28 12.15
N ALA A 102 0.59 -8.81 11.75
CA ALA A 102 0.15 -7.44 11.95
C ALA A 102 0.00 -7.09 13.44
N GLN A 103 -0.56 -8.00 14.24
CA GLN A 103 -0.70 -7.79 15.69
C GLN A 103 0.66 -7.68 16.38
N PHE A 104 1.61 -8.55 16.02
CA PHE A 104 2.98 -8.48 16.54
C PHE A 104 3.69 -7.20 16.08
N GLY A 105 3.60 -6.89 14.78
CA GLY A 105 4.16 -5.68 14.18
C GLY A 105 3.62 -4.39 14.80
N ALA A 106 2.31 -4.32 15.07
CA ALA A 106 1.69 -3.20 15.76
C ALA A 106 2.22 -3.05 17.20
N LYS A 107 2.32 -4.16 17.94
CA LYS A 107 2.83 -4.16 19.32
C LYS A 107 4.29 -3.69 19.39
N VAL A 108 5.12 -4.12 18.46
CA VAL A 108 6.52 -3.67 18.35
C VAL A 108 6.58 -2.20 17.89
N GLY A 109 5.79 -1.81 16.89
CA GLY A 109 5.74 -0.45 16.36
C GLY A 109 5.37 0.61 17.40
N LEU A 110 4.51 0.28 18.36
CA LEU A 110 4.17 1.16 19.49
C LEU A 110 5.34 1.44 20.43
N ARG A 111 6.35 0.56 20.48
CA ARG A 111 7.56 0.73 21.31
C ARG A 111 8.67 1.50 20.62
N LEU A 112 8.57 1.73 19.31
CA LEU A 112 9.61 2.39 18.52
C LEU A 112 9.41 3.91 18.48
N LYS A 113 10.53 4.65 18.41
CA LYS A 113 10.49 6.09 18.14
C LYS A 113 10.12 6.36 16.68
N ALA A 114 9.54 7.52 16.38
CA ALA A 114 9.10 7.87 15.03
C ALA A 114 10.23 7.83 13.99
N GLU A 115 11.45 8.19 14.40
CA GLU A 115 12.66 8.12 13.56
C GLU A 115 13.03 6.67 13.21
N GLN A 116 12.99 5.76 14.19
CA GLN A 116 13.26 4.34 13.96
C GLN A 116 12.22 3.71 13.04
N LEU A 117 10.95 4.08 13.22
CA LEU A 117 9.85 3.60 12.39
C LEU A 117 9.98 4.08 10.95
N ARG A 118 10.40 5.33 10.74
CA ARG A 118 10.71 5.88 9.42
C ARG A 118 11.92 5.20 8.78
N GLY A 119 12.97 4.92 9.57
CA GLY A 119 14.13 4.17 9.11
C GLY A 119 13.77 2.75 8.66
N LEU A 120 12.96 2.05 9.46
CA LEU A 120 12.50 0.69 9.13
C LEU A 120 11.65 0.67 7.85
N LEU A 121 10.76 1.65 7.68
CA LEU A 121 9.99 1.83 6.45
C LEU A 121 10.89 2.09 5.24
N ALA A 122 11.90 2.96 5.39
CA ALA A 122 12.84 3.27 4.31
C ALA A 122 13.61 2.02 3.86
N VAL A 123 14.11 1.23 4.81
CA VAL A 123 14.80 -0.04 4.52
C VAL A 123 13.86 -1.03 3.83
N LEU A 124 12.61 -1.17 4.30
CA LEU A 124 11.61 -2.03 3.67
C LEU A 124 11.35 -1.63 2.21
N VAL A 125 11.10 -0.35 1.96
CA VAL A 125 10.84 0.16 0.59
C VAL A 125 12.05 -0.03 -0.30
N LEU A 126 13.26 0.23 0.21
CA LEU A 126 14.50 0.01 -0.53
C LEU A 126 14.69 -1.47 -0.88
N ALA A 127 14.43 -2.37 0.06
CA ALA A 127 14.51 -3.82 -0.17
C ALA A 127 13.54 -4.28 -1.27
N VAL A 128 12.30 -3.77 -1.25
CA VAL A 128 11.31 -4.05 -2.31
C VAL A 128 11.76 -3.50 -3.65
N ALA A 129 12.30 -2.28 -3.69
CA ALA A 129 12.81 -1.68 -4.91
C ALA A 129 13.97 -2.49 -5.51
N ILE A 130 14.91 -2.93 -4.66
CA ILE A 130 16.02 -3.80 -5.07
C ILE A 130 15.48 -5.15 -5.56
N LYS A 131 14.52 -5.76 -4.86
CA LYS A 131 13.91 -7.04 -5.28
C LYS A 131 13.31 -6.92 -6.68
N ILE A 132 12.53 -5.86 -6.94
CA ILE A 132 11.95 -5.60 -8.26
C ILE A 132 13.05 -5.35 -9.30
N ALA A 133 14.09 -4.57 -8.97
CA ALA A 133 15.19 -4.30 -9.89
C ALA A 133 15.99 -5.57 -10.23
N LEU A 134 16.19 -6.46 -9.25
CA LEU A 134 16.86 -7.74 -9.45
C LEU A 134 16.00 -8.71 -10.26
N ASP A 135 14.69 -8.79 -9.99
CA ASP A 135 13.75 -9.56 -10.82
C ASP A 135 13.79 -9.10 -12.28
N LEU A 136 13.97 -7.79 -12.51
CA LEU A 136 14.10 -7.22 -13.85
C LEU A 136 15.48 -7.47 -14.50
N LEU A 137 16.56 -7.60 -13.71
CA LEU A 137 17.93 -7.73 -14.22
C LEU A 137 18.42 -9.19 -14.34
N LEU A 138 17.96 -10.09 -13.46
CA LEU A 138 18.60 -11.40 -13.27
C LEU A 138 17.96 -12.56 -14.02
N THR A 139 16.65 -12.59 -14.30
CA THR A 139 16.10 -13.68 -15.14
C THR A 139 14.67 -13.42 -15.65
N PRO A 140 14.43 -13.52 -16.97
CA PRO A 140 13.14 -13.96 -17.49
C PRO A 140 12.96 -15.46 -17.20
N ASP A 141 12.08 -15.81 -16.25
CA ASP A 141 11.74 -17.21 -15.91
C ASP A 141 10.82 -17.91 -16.96
N GLU A 142 10.41 -17.21 -18.02
CA GLU A 142 9.48 -17.75 -19.03
C GLU A 142 10.20 -18.57 -20.12
N LEU A 143 10.51 -19.82 -19.80
CA LEU A 143 10.75 -20.89 -20.80
C LEU A 143 9.49 -21.20 -21.67
N TYR A 144 8.37 -20.50 -21.50
CA TYR A 144 7.09 -20.77 -22.18
C TYR A 144 6.69 -19.79 -23.30
N SER A 145 7.45 -18.72 -23.59
CA SER A 145 7.09 -17.83 -24.72
C SER A 145 7.58 -18.28 -26.11
N VAL A 146 8.34 -19.37 -26.21
CA VAL A 146 8.94 -19.83 -27.49
C VAL A 146 8.20 -21.04 -28.12
N THR A 147 7.31 -21.74 -27.42
CA THR A 147 6.67 -22.96 -27.98
C THR A 147 5.16 -23.01 -27.79
N LYS A 148 4.42 -22.40 -28.73
CA LYS A 148 3.42 -23.07 -29.61
C LYS A 148 2.71 -22.02 -30.47
N GLY A 149 3.45 -21.48 -31.42
CA GLY A 149 2.93 -20.61 -32.47
C GLY A 149 3.32 -21.05 -33.87
N ILE A 150 3.73 -22.31 -34.10
CA ILE A 150 3.99 -22.82 -35.46
C ILE A 150 3.86 -24.36 -35.49
N GLY A 151 2.96 -24.90 -36.33
CA GLY A 151 3.12 -26.23 -36.94
C GLY A 151 2.19 -27.36 -36.50
N LEU A 152 0.89 -27.28 -36.85
CA LEU A 152 0.09 -28.25 -37.63
C LEU A 152 -1.41 -27.93 -37.52
#